data_AF-A0A9E5MI84-F1
#
_entry.id   AF-A0A9E5MI84-F1
#
_cell.length_a   1.000
_cell.length_b   1.000
_cell.length_c   1.000
_cell.angle_alpha   90.00
_cell.angle_beta   90.00
_cell.angle_gamma   90.00
#
_symmetry.space_group_name_H-M   'P 1'
#
loop_
_entity.id
_entity.type
_entity.pdbx_description
1 polymer ?
#
loop_
_entity_poly.entity_id
_entity_poly.type
_entity_poly.pdbx_seq_one_letter_code
_entity_poly.pdbx_strand_id
1 'polypeptide(L)'
;MNGDEDLDTGFDLRSDTPEGKDPDTYSPTLRRYHRMLWSKELPNGQVFELVPEKRTVYLAHDSDLGRFVLSSDTIASSHRKRLNHFYSQLSDEENERFHRQGYTIGGTMVFPGVPVKGKQTINQRRGTHREIEDRFDLTLECIRRHYDGESSPLAETLAAYSSFFDLFESFQGYVDFFILNDLVTASGDVDFLHPFTEFKRNHLPDRVESRIVV
;
A
#
# COMPACT_ATOMS: atom_id res chain seq x y z
N MET A 1 5.40 -8.41 -31.65
CA MET A 1 5.13 -6.98 -31.46
C MET A 1 5.26 -6.72 -29.97
N ASN A 2 6.35 -6.08 -29.56
CA ASN A 2 6.67 -5.83 -28.16
C ASN A 2 5.85 -4.62 -27.69
N GLY A 3 4.71 -4.88 -27.07
CA GLY A 3 3.89 -3.85 -26.42
C GLY A 3 4.48 -3.51 -25.06
N ASP A 4 5.59 -2.76 -25.05
CA ASP A 4 5.91 -1.93 -23.90
C ASP A 4 5.10 -0.65 -24.04
N GLU A 5 3.82 -0.72 -23.65
CA GLU A 5 3.02 0.48 -23.43
C GLU A 5 3.55 1.17 -22.16
N ASP A 6 3.85 2.46 -22.25
CA ASP A 6 4.32 3.25 -21.10
C ASP A 6 3.39 3.09 -19.88
N LEU A 7 3.94 3.29 -18.68
CA LEU A 7 3.15 3.31 -17.45
C LEU A 7 2.21 4.53 -17.47
N ASP A 8 0.90 4.29 -17.59
CA ASP A 8 -0.13 5.31 -17.47
C ASP A 8 -0.61 5.39 -16.01
N THR A 9 -0.23 6.47 -15.33
CA THR A 9 -0.61 6.73 -13.92
C THR A 9 -2.10 7.04 -13.75
N GLY A 10 -2.82 7.37 -14.83
CA GLY A 10 -4.25 7.63 -14.85
C GLY A 10 -5.13 6.44 -15.24
N PHE A 11 -4.52 5.29 -15.54
CA PHE A 11 -5.23 4.08 -15.91
C PHE A 11 -6.11 3.59 -14.76
N ASP A 12 -7.39 3.34 -15.06
CA ASP A 12 -8.34 2.79 -14.09
C ASP A 12 -8.23 1.27 -14.10
N LEU A 13 -7.65 0.70 -13.04
CA LEU A 13 -7.39 -0.74 -12.88
C LEU A 13 -8.67 -1.58 -12.87
N ARG A 14 -9.83 -0.96 -12.69
CA ARG A 14 -11.13 -1.66 -12.81
C ARG A 14 -11.48 -1.96 -14.27
N SER A 15 -10.94 -1.21 -15.22
CA SER A 15 -11.30 -1.30 -16.64
C SER A 15 -10.87 -2.60 -17.31
N ASP A 16 -9.80 -3.23 -16.82
CA ASP A 16 -9.30 -4.53 -17.29
C ASP A 16 -9.56 -5.67 -16.29
N THR A 17 -10.27 -5.37 -15.20
CA THR A 17 -10.67 -6.33 -14.18
C THR A 17 -12.07 -6.87 -14.51
N PRO A 18 -12.29 -8.21 -14.49
CA PRO A 18 -13.62 -8.76 -14.71
C PRO A 18 -14.65 -8.21 -13.72
N GLU A 19 -15.90 -8.04 -14.16
CA GLU A 19 -16.95 -7.47 -13.33
C GLU A 19 -17.13 -8.23 -12.00
N GLY A 20 -17.20 -7.47 -10.89
CA GLY A 20 -17.33 -8.01 -9.54
C GLY A 20 -16.07 -8.69 -9.00
N LYS A 21 -14.94 -8.60 -9.71
CA LYS A 21 -13.63 -9.08 -9.23
C LYS A 21 -12.80 -7.96 -8.66
N ASP A 22 -11.85 -8.37 -7.84
CA ASP A 22 -10.88 -7.50 -7.18
C ASP A 22 -9.68 -7.22 -8.12
N PRO A 23 -9.38 -5.96 -8.45
CA PRO A 23 -8.23 -5.61 -9.28
C PRO A 23 -6.90 -6.16 -8.76
N ASP A 24 -6.72 -6.23 -7.43
CA ASP A 24 -5.48 -6.73 -6.81
C ASP A 24 -5.19 -8.19 -7.19
N THR A 25 -6.24 -8.95 -7.52
CA THR A 25 -6.13 -10.34 -7.95
C THR A 25 -6.17 -10.49 -9.47
N TYR A 26 -7.01 -9.72 -10.16
CA TYR A 26 -7.40 -10.01 -11.54
C TYR A 26 -6.91 -8.99 -12.59
N SER A 27 -6.44 -7.80 -12.22
CA SER A 27 -5.95 -6.83 -13.20
C SER A 27 -4.57 -7.24 -13.74
N PRO A 28 -4.44 -7.60 -15.04
CA PRO A 28 -3.13 -7.82 -15.64
C PRO A 28 -2.30 -6.54 -15.71
N THR A 29 -2.94 -5.37 -15.87
CA THR A 29 -2.25 -4.07 -15.92
C THR A 29 -1.65 -3.71 -14.58
N LEU A 30 -2.36 -3.91 -13.47
CA LEU A 30 -1.79 -3.72 -12.12
C LEU A 30 -0.50 -4.54 -11.98
N ARG A 31 -0.53 -5.81 -12.42
CA ARG A 31 0.60 -6.75 -12.26
C ARG A 31 1.80 -6.31 -13.04
N ARG A 32 1.56 -5.85 -14.25
CA ARG A 32 2.58 -5.26 -15.11
C ARG A 32 3.17 -4.00 -14.49
N TYR A 33 2.35 -3.09 -13.99
CA TYR A 33 2.82 -1.83 -13.39
C TYR A 33 3.63 -2.05 -12.12
N HIS A 34 3.17 -2.91 -11.19
CA HIS A 34 3.99 -3.27 -10.03
C HIS A 34 5.31 -3.92 -10.41
N ARG A 35 5.34 -4.76 -11.45
CA ARG A 35 6.60 -5.32 -11.95
C ARG A 35 7.53 -4.22 -12.47
N MET A 36 7.01 -3.28 -13.26
CA MET A 36 7.78 -2.18 -13.85
C MET A 36 8.34 -1.22 -12.80
N LEU A 37 7.53 -0.84 -11.81
CA LEU A 37 7.92 0.12 -10.77
C LEU A 37 8.88 -0.46 -9.74
N TRP A 38 8.63 -1.70 -9.33
CA TRP A 38 9.32 -2.29 -8.18
C TRP A 38 10.43 -3.26 -8.55
N SER A 39 10.64 -3.54 -9.85
CA SER A 39 11.87 -4.19 -10.34
C SER A 39 12.97 -3.17 -10.59
N LYS A 40 13.58 -2.68 -9.51
CA LYS A 40 14.65 -1.66 -9.57
C LYS A 40 15.73 -1.90 -8.51
N GLU A 41 16.78 -1.09 -8.56
CA GLU A 41 17.87 -1.16 -7.59
C GLU A 41 17.38 -0.84 -6.17
N LEU A 42 17.82 -1.67 -5.23
CA LEU A 42 17.73 -1.44 -3.79
C LEU A 42 18.86 -0.49 -3.34
N PRO A 43 18.79 0.07 -2.12
CA PRO A 43 19.85 0.92 -1.57
C PRO A 43 21.24 0.28 -1.58
N ASN A 44 21.32 -1.05 -1.46
CA ASN A 44 22.57 -1.80 -1.52
C ASN A 44 23.11 -2.03 -2.96
N GLY A 45 22.44 -1.51 -3.99
CA GLY A 45 22.82 -1.61 -5.40
C GLY A 45 22.42 -2.93 -6.10
N GLN A 46 21.79 -3.87 -5.39
CA GLN A 46 21.25 -5.10 -6.00
C GLN A 46 19.86 -4.83 -6.59
N VAL A 47 19.52 -5.51 -7.69
CA VAL A 47 18.22 -5.35 -8.35
C VAL A 47 17.17 -6.25 -7.69
N PHE A 48 16.06 -5.66 -7.24
CA PHE A 48 14.90 -6.39 -6.72
C PHE A 48 13.97 -6.85 -7.85
N GLU A 49 14.44 -7.75 -8.72
CA GLU A 49 13.66 -8.21 -9.86
C GLU A 49 12.38 -8.94 -9.42
N LEU A 50 11.23 -8.50 -9.92
CA LEU A 50 9.95 -9.17 -9.71
C LEU A 50 9.54 -9.99 -10.93
N VAL A 51 9.16 -11.24 -10.69
CA VAL A 51 8.65 -12.15 -11.71
C VAL A 51 7.24 -12.63 -11.35
N PRO A 52 6.41 -13.02 -12.35
CA PRO A 52 5.11 -13.63 -12.07
C PRO A 52 5.25 -14.90 -11.23
N GLU A 53 4.49 -14.99 -10.14
CA GLU A 53 4.39 -16.21 -9.32
C GLU A 53 3.27 -17.11 -9.87
N LYS A 54 3.46 -18.43 -9.83
CA LYS A 54 2.55 -19.42 -10.44
C LYS A 54 1.32 -19.71 -9.58
N ARG A 55 1.42 -19.45 -8.28
CA ARG A 55 0.32 -19.61 -7.31
C ARG A 55 -0.47 -18.31 -7.24
N THR A 56 -1.62 -18.30 -6.58
CA THR A 56 -2.54 -17.15 -6.40
C THR A 56 -1.91 -15.87 -5.82
N VAL A 57 -0.60 -15.86 -5.59
CA VAL A 57 0.20 -14.75 -5.09
C VAL A 57 0.83 -14.03 -6.29
N TYR A 58 1.00 -12.72 -6.16
CA TYR A 58 0.88 -11.80 -7.28
C TYR A 58 2.18 -11.63 -8.09
N LEU A 59 3.30 -11.44 -7.39
CA LEU A 59 4.66 -11.34 -7.93
C LEU A 59 5.63 -11.94 -6.91
N ALA A 60 6.80 -12.39 -7.34
CA ALA A 60 7.84 -12.87 -6.45
C ALA A 60 9.22 -12.33 -6.83
N HIS A 61 10.05 -12.14 -5.81
CA HIS A 61 11.50 -12.00 -5.92
C HIS A 61 12.16 -13.27 -5.36
N ASP A 62 13.24 -13.72 -5.99
CA ASP A 62 14.04 -14.86 -5.51
C ASP A 62 15.51 -14.66 -5.91
N SER A 63 16.36 -14.31 -4.94
CA SER A 63 17.79 -14.11 -5.11
C SER A 63 18.56 -14.42 -3.81
N ASP A 64 19.86 -14.12 -3.78
CA ASP A 64 20.68 -14.22 -2.56
C ASP A 64 20.21 -13.28 -1.43
N LEU A 65 19.38 -12.29 -1.74
CA LEU A 65 18.69 -11.43 -0.76
C LEU A 65 17.54 -12.15 -0.04
N GLY A 66 17.12 -13.30 -0.56
CA GLY A 66 16.00 -14.09 -0.08
C GLY A 66 14.85 -14.17 -1.09
N ARG A 67 13.83 -14.93 -0.69
CA ARG A 67 12.61 -15.12 -1.48
C ARG A 67 11.45 -14.35 -0.86
N PHE A 68 10.87 -13.43 -1.62
CA PHE A 68 9.75 -12.60 -1.21
C PHE A 68 8.60 -12.80 -2.17
N VAL A 69 7.49 -13.32 -1.68
CA VAL A 69 6.27 -13.43 -2.48
C VAL A 69 5.33 -12.31 -2.07
N LEU A 70 5.01 -11.43 -3.01
CA LEU A 70 4.29 -10.19 -2.78
C LEU A 70 2.83 -10.29 -3.20
N SER A 71 1.98 -9.52 -2.54
CA SER A 71 0.58 -9.28 -2.90
C SER A 71 0.31 -7.79 -2.95
N SER A 72 -0.45 -7.36 -3.96
CA SER A 72 -0.99 -6.00 -4.02
C SER A 72 -2.12 -5.83 -3.01
N ASP A 73 -2.33 -4.59 -2.56
CA ASP A 73 -3.52 -4.14 -1.84
C ASP A 73 -3.67 -2.62 -1.99
N THR A 74 -4.90 -2.13 -1.91
CA THR A 74 -5.18 -0.70 -1.91
C THR A 74 -4.63 -0.03 -0.65
N ILE A 75 -3.99 1.12 -0.82
CA ILE A 75 -3.64 2.04 0.26
C ILE A 75 -4.63 3.21 0.37
N ALA A 76 -5.46 3.41 -0.66
CA ALA A 76 -6.55 4.35 -0.62
C ALA A 76 -7.75 3.73 0.10
N SER A 77 -8.09 4.25 1.28
CA SER A 77 -9.26 3.83 2.06
C SER A 77 -10.37 4.90 2.03
N SER A 78 -11.60 4.48 1.72
CA SER A 78 -12.75 5.39 1.56
C SER A 78 -13.76 5.33 2.70
N HIS A 79 -13.72 4.25 3.51
CA HIS A 79 -14.69 3.92 4.58
C HIS A 79 -16.15 4.23 4.24
N ARG A 80 -16.55 4.12 2.96
CA ARG A 80 -17.83 4.60 2.42
C ARG A 80 -19.05 4.16 3.22
N LYS A 81 -19.05 2.93 3.72
CA LYS A 81 -20.13 2.39 4.56
C LYS A 81 -20.30 3.15 5.88
N ARG A 82 -19.18 3.48 6.55
CA ARG A 82 -19.17 4.19 7.84
C ARG A 82 -19.39 5.69 7.65
N LEU A 83 -18.87 6.25 6.56
CA LEU A 83 -18.98 7.66 6.22
C LEU A 83 -20.13 7.97 5.25
N ASN A 84 -21.16 7.12 5.17
CA ASN A 84 -22.24 7.27 4.20
C ASN A 84 -22.85 8.68 4.19
N HIS A 85 -23.03 9.27 5.38
CA HIS A 85 -23.53 10.63 5.54
C HIS A 85 -22.69 11.72 4.85
N PHE A 86 -21.38 11.51 4.61
CA PHE A 86 -20.56 12.39 3.78
C PHE A 86 -20.71 12.08 2.29
N TYR A 87 -20.69 10.81 1.91
CA TYR A 87 -20.83 10.40 0.52
C TYR A 87 -22.20 10.79 -0.07
N SER A 88 -23.27 10.77 0.73
CA SER A 88 -24.61 11.16 0.31
C SER A 88 -24.79 12.66 0.06
N GLN A 89 -23.81 13.50 0.44
CA GLN A 89 -23.84 14.95 0.21
C GLN A 89 -23.29 15.33 -1.18
N LEU A 90 -22.69 14.39 -1.88
CA LEU A 90 -22.04 14.61 -3.17
C LEU A 90 -22.77 13.86 -4.27
N SER A 91 -22.59 14.32 -5.51
CA SER A 91 -23.06 13.57 -6.67
C SER A 91 -22.32 12.24 -6.84
N ASP A 92 -22.95 11.28 -7.51
CA ASP A 92 -22.28 10.02 -7.87
C ASP A 92 -21.04 10.26 -8.74
N GLU A 93 -21.08 11.25 -9.63
CA GLU A 93 -19.95 11.65 -10.47
C GLU A 93 -18.76 12.14 -9.64
N GLU A 94 -19.02 12.98 -8.63
CA GLU A 94 -17.97 13.43 -7.72
C GLU A 94 -17.41 12.26 -6.93
N ASN A 95 -18.26 11.44 -6.32
CA ASN A 95 -17.82 10.26 -5.56
C ASN A 95 -16.96 9.31 -6.42
N GLU A 96 -17.36 9.05 -7.67
CA GLU A 96 -16.59 8.20 -8.58
C GLU A 96 -15.27 8.83 -9.02
N ARG A 97 -15.21 10.15 -9.22
CA ARG A 97 -13.94 10.84 -9.51
C ARG A 97 -12.91 10.62 -8.40
N PHE A 98 -13.36 10.71 -7.16
CA PHE A 98 -12.52 10.49 -5.98
C PHE A 98 -12.17 9.01 -5.80
N HIS A 99 -13.12 8.09 -5.94
CA HIS A 99 -12.83 6.65 -5.87
C HIS A 99 -11.84 6.19 -6.94
N ARG A 100 -11.95 6.73 -8.16
CA ARG A 100 -11.05 6.36 -9.27
C ARG A 100 -9.59 6.56 -8.93
N GLN A 101 -9.24 7.56 -8.11
CA GLN A 101 -7.86 7.80 -7.68
C GLN A 101 -7.29 6.60 -6.89
N GLY A 102 -8.11 5.94 -6.08
CA GLY A 102 -7.71 4.72 -5.36
C GLY A 102 -7.53 3.49 -6.25
N TYR A 103 -8.05 3.54 -7.48
CA TYR A 103 -7.94 2.45 -8.47
C TYR A 103 -6.95 2.79 -9.59
N THR A 104 -6.03 3.73 -9.37
CA THR A 104 -4.84 3.87 -10.21
C THR A 104 -3.64 3.23 -9.52
N ILE A 105 -2.51 3.13 -10.22
CA ILE A 105 -1.28 2.57 -9.65
C ILE A 105 -0.83 3.29 -8.37
N GLY A 106 -1.09 4.60 -8.26
CA GLY A 106 -0.76 5.39 -7.07
C GLY A 106 -1.62 5.08 -5.84
N GLY A 107 -2.78 4.43 -6.01
CA GLY A 107 -3.66 4.01 -4.92
C GLY A 107 -3.34 2.63 -4.36
N THR A 108 -2.31 1.96 -4.86
CA THR A 108 -2.02 0.54 -4.55
C THR A 108 -0.55 0.35 -4.19
N MET A 109 -0.26 -0.63 -3.33
CA MET A 109 1.12 -1.02 -3.02
C MET A 109 1.26 -2.52 -2.86
N VAL A 110 2.50 -2.99 -2.79
CA VAL A 110 2.82 -4.39 -2.56
C VAL A 110 3.43 -4.62 -1.18
N PHE A 111 3.03 -5.73 -0.55
CA PHE A 111 3.62 -6.24 0.69
C PHE A 111 3.85 -7.74 0.60
N PRO A 112 4.71 -8.33 1.47
CA PRO A 112 4.78 -9.78 1.63
C PRO A 112 3.40 -10.41 1.85
N GLY A 113 3.00 -11.27 0.92
CA GLY A 113 1.66 -11.87 0.86
C GLY A 113 1.53 -13.25 1.49
N VAL A 114 2.64 -13.82 1.99
CA VAL A 114 2.65 -15.15 2.60
C VAL A 114 2.60 -15.00 4.13
N PRO A 115 1.60 -15.59 4.81
CA PRO A 115 1.53 -15.61 6.27
C PRO A 115 2.77 -16.23 6.91
N VAL A 116 3.34 -15.56 7.92
CA VAL A 116 4.47 -16.07 8.69
C VAL A 116 3.98 -16.61 10.04
N LYS A 117 4.32 -17.87 10.36
CA LYS A 117 3.97 -18.53 11.63
C LYS A 117 2.47 -18.46 11.98
N GLY A 118 1.59 -18.52 10.97
CA GLY A 118 0.14 -18.45 11.14
C GLY A 118 -0.40 -17.07 11.56
N LYS A 119 0.44 -16.02 11.56
CA LYS A 119 0.00 -14.63 11.78
C LYS A 119 -0.58 -14.04 10.49
N GLN A 120 -1.44 -13.04 10.65
CA GLN A 120 -1.97 -12.25 9.54
C GLN A 120 -0.83 -11.57 8.76
N THR A 121 -1.02 -11.40 7.45
CA THR A 121 -0.12 -10.56 6.63
C THR A 121 -0.28 -9.08 6.99
N ILE A 122 0.63 -8.23 6.51
CA ILE A 122 0.55 -6.77 6.70
C ILE A 122 -0.78 -6.23 6.14
N ASN A 123 -1.14 -6.60 4.91
CA ASN A 123 -2.40 -6.23 4.26
C ASN A 123 -3.61 -6.59 5.14
N GLN A 124 -3.67 -7.83 5.64
CA GLN A 124 -4.76 -8.28 6.51
C GLN A 124 -4.78 -7.54 7.86
N ARG A 125 -3.61 -7.28 8.45
CA ARG A 125 -3.52 -6.68 9.78
C ARG A 125 -3.91 -5.20 9.73
N ARG A 126 -3.50 -4.46 8.71
CA ARG A 126 -3.87 -3.06 8.49
C ARG A 126 -5.40 -2.84 8.56
N GLY A 127 -6.19 -3.69 7.90
CA GLY A 127 -7.65 -3.55 7.90
C GLY A 127 -8.38 -4.11 9.11
N THR A 128 -7.77 -5.06 9.81
CA THR A 128 -8.38 -5.66 11.02
C THR A 128 -7.95 -4.97 12.31
N HIS A 129 -6.88 -4.18 12.31
CA HIS A 129 -6.40 -3.47 13.49
C HIS A 129 -7.22 -2.21 13.74
N ARG A 130 -7.88 -2.12 14.90
CA ARG A 130 -8.80 -1.01 15.25
C ARG A 130 -8.16 0.37 15.39
N GLU A 131 -6.84 0.41 15.50
CA GLU A 131 -6.06 1.66 15.58
C GLU A 131 -5.45 2.05 14.23
N ILE A 132 -5.57 1.21 13.21
CA ILE A 132 -5.08 1.50 11.87
C ILE A 132 -6.27 1.67 10.91
N GLU A 133 -7.18 0.69 10.91
CA GLU A 133 -8.41 0.69 10.11
C GLU A 133 -8.19 1.07 8.63
N ASP A 134 -7.20 0.46 7.99
CA ASP A 134 -6.82 0.76 6.59
C ASP A 134 -6.28 2.16 6.32
N ARG A 135 -6.01 2.98 7.35
CA ARG A 135 -5.31 4.25 7.15
C ARG A 135 -3.85 4.04 6.82
N PHE A 136 -3.46 4.49 5.63
CA PHE A 136 -2.10 4.27 5.16
C PHE A 136 -1.06 5.16 5.85
N ASP A 137 -1.38 6.42 6.17
CA ASP A 137 -0.50 7.28 6.97
C ASP A 137 -0.13 6.67 8.34
N LEU A 138 -1.10 6.07 9.04
CA LEU A 138 -0.84 5.32 10.28
C LEU A 138 -0.05 4.03 10.06
N THR A 139 -0.24 3.38 8.92
CA THR A 139 0.55 2.21 8.52
C THR A 139 2.00 2.62 8.25
N LEU A 140 2.21 3.74 7.57
CA LEU A 140 3.53 4.29 7.27
C LEU A 140 4.25 4.72 8.54
N GLU A 141 3.54 5.32 9.51
CA GLU A 141 4.12 5.62 10.83
C GLU A 141 4.51 4.34 11.59
N CYS A 142 3.74 3.26 11.47
CA CYS A 142 4.15 1.96 12.03
C CYS A 142 5.44 1.45 11.39
N ILE A 143 5.62 1.66 10.09
CA ILE A 143 6.84 1.28 9.35
C ILE A 143 8.02 2.17 9.79
N ARG A 144 7.82 3.49 9.91
CA ARG A 144 8.84 4.41 10.45
C ARG A 144 9.31 3.95 11.83
N ARG A 145 8.38 3.73 12.76
CA ARG A 145 8.66 3.20 14.11
C ARG A 145 9.35 1.83 14.07
N HIS A 146 9.09 0.98 13.08
CA HIS A 146 9.78 -0.30 12.93
C HIS A 146 11.28 -0.12 12.68
N TYR A 147 11.67 0.82 11.81
CA TYR A 147 13.09 1.13 11.57
C TYR A 147 13.78 1.75 12.79
N ASP A 148 13.05 2.51 13.60
CA ASP A 148 13.58 3.10 14.85
C ASP A 148 13.56 2.13 16.04
N GLY A 149 13.00 0.92 15.87
CA GLY A 149 12.84 -0.04 16.97
C GLY A 149 11.80 0.38 18.02
N GLU A 150 10.89 1.27 17.65
CA GLU A 150 9.83 1.80 18.51
C GLU A 150 8.57 0.93 18.50
N SER A 151 7.75 1.06 19.55
CA SER A 151 6.47 0.35 19.63
C SER A 151 5.41 0.96 18.70
N SER A 152 4.65 0.10 18.03
CA SER A 152 3.49 0.48 17.21
C SER A 152 2.43 -0.63 17.21
N PRO A 153 1.17 -0.34 16.82
CA PRO A 153 0.12 -1.35 16.70
C PRO A 153 0.45 -2.51 15.75
N LEU A 154 1.32 -2.27 14.78
CA LEU A 154 1.76 -3.28 13.81
C LEU A 154 3.13 -3.87 14.13
N ALA A 155 3.79 -3.49 15.24
CA ALA A 155 5.18 -3.86 15.53
C ALA A 155 5.43 -5.39 15.44
N GLU A 156 4.58 -6.21 16.05
CA GLU A 156 4.71 -7.67 15.96
C GLU A 156 4.53 -8.22 14.54
N THR A 157 3.69 -7.57 13.73
CA THR A 157 3.42 -7.99 12.35
C THR A 157 4.60 -7.61 11.47
N LEU A 158 5.07 -6.37 11.56
CA LEU A 158 6.24 -5.88 10.82
C LEU A 158 7.50 -6.66 11.17
N ALA A 159 7.72 -6.96 12.46
CA ALA A 159 8.85 -7.79 12.90
C ALA A 159 8.81 -9.22 12.33
N ALA A 160 7.64 -9.77 12.01
CA ALA A 160 7.54 -11.08 11.35
C ALA A 160 8.02 -11.04 9.88
N TYR A 161 8.12 -9.85 9.29
CA TYR A 161 8.56 -9.57 7.93
C TYR A 161 9.85 -8.72 7.90
N SER A 162 10.65 -8.70 8.97
CA SER A 162 11.83 -7.83 9.07
C SER A 162 12.78 -7.97 7.89
N SER A 163 13.02 -9.20 7.40
CA SER A 163 13.90 -9.44 6.25
C SER A 163 13.46 -8.73 4.97
N PHE A 164 12.18 -8.39 4.83
CA PHE A 164 11.70 -7.56 3.73
C PHE A 164 12.03 -6.08 3.95
N PHE A 165 11.86 -5.58 5.17
CA PHE A 165 12.19 -4.19 5.52
C PHE A 165 13.71 -3.95 5.51
N ASP A 166 14.50 -4.95 5.88
CA ASP A 166 15.97 -4.90 5.85
C ASP A 166 16.51 -4.61 4.44
N LEU A 167 15.77 -4.96 3.37
CA LEU A 167 16.15 -4.68 1.98
C LEU A 167 16.34 -3.18 1.69
N PHE A 168 15.66 -2.32 2.45
CA PHE A 168 15.64 -0.88 2.20
C PHE A 168 16.56 -0.10 3.15
N GLU A 169 17.24 -0.80 4.08
CA GLU A 169 18.24 -0.29 5.04
C GLU A 169 17.74 0.75 6.06
N SER A 170 16.79 1.60 5.70
CA SER A 170 16.24 2.68 6.51
C SER A 170 14.82 3.04 6.08
N PHE A 171 14.10 3.78 6.91
CA PHE A 171 12.79 4.32 6.54
C PHE A 171 12.85 5.21 5.29
N GLN A 172 13.88 6.04 5.16
CA GLN A 172 14.07 6.87 3.97
C GLN A 172 14.27 6.02 2.71
N GLY A 173 15.10 4.97 2.81
CA GLY A 173 15.28 4.02 1.70
C GLY A 173 13.98 3.31 1.31
N TYR A 174 13.12 2.98 2.28
CA TYR A 174 11.78 2.43 2.01
C TYR A 174 10.89 3.44 1.27
N VAL A 175 10.85 4.69 1.74
CA VAL A 175 10.07 5.79 1.15
C VAL A 175 10.51 6.04 -0.30
N ASP A 176 11.82 6.16 -0.54
CA ASP A 176 12.36 6.42 -1.87
C ASP A 176 12.14 5.23 -2.82
N PHE A 177 12.27 4.00 -2.32
CA PHE A 177 12.01 2.81 -3.12
C PHE A 177 10.54 2.73 -3.53
N PHE A 178 9.58 3.03 -2.64
CA PHE A 178 8.16 2.98 -2.99
C PHE A 178 7.59 4.30 -3.52
N ILE A 179 8.42 5.34 -3.69
CA ILE A 179 8.02 6.66 -4.20
C ILE A 179 6.92 7.27 -3.31
N LEU A 180 7.14 7.24 -1.99
CA LEU A 180 6.19 7.73 -0.98
C LEU A 180 6.57 9.13 -0.46
N ASN A 181 7.40 9.86 -1.21
CA ASN A 181 7.96 11.14 -0.78
C ASN A 181 6.89 12.22 -0.53
N ASP A 182 5.72 12.12 -1.17
CA ASP A 182 4.58 13.01 -0.95
C ASP A 182 3.85 12.74 0.38
N LEU A 183 4.15 11.62 1.06
CA LEU A 183 3.54 11.22 2.34
C LEU A 183 4.47 11.46 3.54
N VAL A 184 5.59 12.17 3.32
CA VAL A 184 6.54 12.53 4.36
C VAL A 184 6.87 14.02 4.31
N THR A 185 7.18 14.58 5.46
CA THR A 185 7.64 15.97 5.59
C THR A 185 9.10 16.09 5.16
N ALA A 186 9.57 17.33 4.99
CA ALA A 186 10.99 17.59 4.72
C ALA A 186 11.94 17.12 5.83
N SER A 187 11.45 16.88 7.07
CA SER A 187 12.23 16.29 8.16
C SER A 187 12.25 14.76 8.15
N GLY A 188 11.52 14.11 7.23
CA GLY A 188 11.41 12.65 7.15
C GLY A 188 10.34 12.05 8.08
N ASP A 189 9.50 12.88 8.69
CA ASP A 189 8.35 12.43 9.47
C ASP A 189 7.18 12.11 8.54
N VAL A 190 6.26 11.22 8.96
CA VAL A 190 5.04 10.98 8.19
C VAL A 190 4.16 12.23 8.15
N ASP A 191 3.69 12.60 6.97
CA ASP A 191 2.70 13.66 6.82
C ASP A 191 1.30 13.07 7.05
N PHE A 192 0.72 13.37 8.20
CA PHE A 192 -0.54 12.77 8.62
C PHE A 192 -1.74 13.53 8.03
N LEU A 193 -2.71 12.77 7.52
CA LEU A 193 -3.95 13.31 6.96
C LEU A 193 -4.82 14.02 8.01
N HIS A 194 -4.62 13.67 9.28
CA HIS A 194 -5.28 14.28 10.44
C HIS A 194 -4.26 14.48 11.55
N PRO A 195 -4.45 15.48 12.45
CA PRO A 195 -3.56 15.69 13.59
C PRO A 195 -3.29 14.39 14.35
N PHE A 196 -2.02 13.99 14.36
CA PHE A 196 -1.57 12.79 15.04
C PHE A 196 -0.99 13.16 16.41
N THR A 197 -1.21 12.31 17.40
CA THR A 197 -0.62 12.46 18.73
C THR A 197 -0.12 11.13 19.23
N GLU A 198 -0.92 10.07 19.04
CA GLU A 198 -0.56 8.67 19.23
C GLU A 198 -1.63 7.80 18.55
N PHE A 199 -1.36 6.50 18.41
CA PHE A 199 -2.36 5.51 17.97
C PHE A 199 -3.53 5.47 18.95
N LYS A 200 -4.67 6.05 18.56
CA LYS A 200 -5.89 6.17 19.40
C LYS A 200 -7.11 5.85 18.54
N ARG A 201 -8.07 5.10 19.08
CA ARG A 201 -9.30 4.77 18.34
C ARG A 201 -10.05 6.00 17.82
N ASN A 202 -10.82 5.79 16.74
CA ASN A 202 -11.66 6.78 16.02
C ASN A 202 -10.86 7.78 15.18
N HIS A 203 -10.24 7.25 14.14
CA HIS A 203 -9.46 8.00 13.16
C HIS A 203 -10.26 8.44 11.94
N LEU A 204 -11.58 8.30 11.97
CA LEU A 204 -12.43 8.64 10.85
C LEU A 204 -12.48 10.17 10.64
N PRO A 205 -12.49 10.61 9.37
CA PRO A 205 -12.72 12.01 9.01
C PRO A 205 -13.92 12.62 9.72
N ASP A 206 -13.80 13.89 10.09
CA ASP A 206 -14.87 14.71 10.66
C ASP A 206 -15.46 15.71 9.65
N ARG A 207 -14.94 15.72 8.42
CA ARG A 207 -15.32 16.62 7.33
C ARG A 207 -15.42 15.89 6.00
N VAL A 208 -16.21 16.45 5.08
CA VAL A 208 -16.50 15.84 3.77
C VAL A 208 -15.24 15.82 2.90
N GLU A 209 -14.39 16.84 2.99
CA GLU A 209 -13.19 16.98 2.17
C GLU A 209 -12.14 15.90 2.46
N SER A 210 -12.09 15.36 3.68
CA SER A 210 -11.13 14.34 4.13
C SER A 210 -11.67 12.91 4.09
N ARG A 211 -12.84 12.67 3.47
CA ARG A 211 -13.53 11.36 3.45
C ARG A 211 -12.80 10.23 2.71
N ILE A 212 -11.80 10.56 1.90
CA ILE A 212 -10.84 9.59 1.35
C ILE A 212 -9.52 9.80 2.07
N VAL A 213 -8.96 8.70 2.53
CA VAL A 213 -7.68 8.63 3.19
C VAL A 213 -6.73 7.91 2.23
N VAL A 214 -5.92 8.66 1.48
CA VAL A 214 -4.79 8.13 0.70
C VAL A 214 -3.52 8.72 1.27
#